data_AF-A0A967HHI3-F1
#
_entry.id   AF-A0A967HHI3-F1
#
_cell.length_a   1.000
_cell.length_b   1.000
_cell.length_c   1.000
_cell.angle_alpha   90.00
_cell.angle_beta   90.00
_cell.angle_gamma   90.00
#
_symmetry.space_group_name_H-M   'P 1'
#
loop_
_entity.id
_entity.type
_entity.pdbx_description
1 polymer ?
#
loop_
_entity_poly.entity_id
_entity_poly.type
_entity_poly.pdbx_seq_one_letter_code
_entity_poly.pdbx_strand_id
1 'polypeptide(L)' 'MIGHRTPEMEALVRRIQAPLRAIFRTERPVYIAPSSGTGMMEAGVRNAARRRVLSLVNG' A
#
# COMPACT_ATOMS: atom_id res chain seq x y z
N MET A 1 -8.90 4.83 22.43
CA MET A 1 -7.99 4.01 21.59
C MET A 1 -8.84 3.29 20.55
N ILE A 2 -8.49 3.32 19.26
CA ILE A 2 -9.23 2.59 18.21
C ILE A 2 -8.71 1.15 18.17
N GLY A 3 -9.59 0.17 18.34
CA GLY A 3 -9.20 -1.24 18.28
C GLY A 3 -9.01 -1.72 16.84
N HIS A 4 -8.03 -2.58 16.59
CA HIS A 4 -7.67 -3.02 15.23
C HIS A 4 -8.74 -3.85 14.50
N ARG A 5 -9.74 -4.40 15.22
CA ARG A 5 -10.88 -5.16 14.65
C ARG A 5 -12.24 -4.50 14.89
N THR A 6 -12.24 -3.18 15.16
CA THR A 6 -13.50 -2.47 15.46
C THR A 6 -14.03 -1.72 14.24
N PRO A 7 -15.34 -1.44 14.18
CA PRO A 7 -15.95 -0.67 13.08
C PRO A 7 -15.30 0.71 12.88
N GLU A 8 -14.77 1.32 13.94
CA GLU A 8 -14.08 2.60 13.87
C GLU A 8 -12.77 2.51 13.07
N MET A 9 -12.04 1.39 13.17
CA MET A 9 -10.85 1.15 12.35
C MET A 9 -11.23 0.99 10.88
N GLU A 10 -12.31 0.26 10.58
CA GLU A 10 -12.81 0.11 9.21
C GLU A 10 -13.22 1.47 8.62
N ALA A 11 -13.96 2.26 9.39
CA ALA A 11 -14.37 3.61 8.99
C ALA A 11 -13.16 4.52 8.74
N LEU A 12 -12.13 4.43 9.58
CA LEU A 12 -10.87 5.15 9.39
C LEU A 12 -10.19 4.75 8.08
N VAL A 13 -10.01 3.45 7.83
CA VAL A 13 -9.38 2.94 6.60
C VAL A 13 -10.18 3.39 5.37
N ARG A 14 -11.51 3.27 5.38
CA ARG A 14 -12.37 3.72 4.27
C ARG A 14 -12.21 5.22 4.01
N ARG A 15 -12.20 6.04 5.07
CA ARG A 15 -12.08 7.50 4.97
C ARG A 15 -10.76 7.94 4.32
N ILE A 16 -9.65 7.27 4.63
CA ILE A 16 -8.33 7.64 4.09
C ILE A 16 -8.08 7.13 2.66
N GLN A 17 -8.90 6.21 2.12
CA GLN A 17 -8.70 5.70 0.75
C GLN A 17 -8.83 6.78 -0.33
N ALA A 18 -9.81 7.68 -0.22
CA ALA A 18 -10.00 8.75 -1.21
C ALA A 18 -8.79 9.70 -1.32
N PRO A 19 -8.29 10.30 -0.21
CA PRO A 19 -7.11 11.16 -0.29
C PRO A 19 -5.85 10.39 -0.71
N LEU A 20 -5.68 9.13 -0.28
CA LEU A 20 -4.54 8.31 -0.73
C LEU A 20 -4.55 8.09 -2.24
N ARG A 21 -5.71 7.78 -2.83
CA ARG A 21 -5.87 7.65 -4.29
C ARG A 21 -5.51 8.93 -5.03
N ALA A 22 -5.90 10.09 -4.50
CA ALA A 22 -5.55 11.40 -5.07
C ALA A 22 -4.03 11.65 -5.01
N ILE A 23 -3.39 11.38 -3.86
CA ILE A 23 -1.93 11.52 -3.67
C ILE A 23 -1.16 10.62 -4.64
N PHE A 24 -1.54 9.34 -4.71
CA PHE A 24 -0.89 8.36 -5.57
C PHE A 24 -1.35 8.40 -7.03
N ARG A 25 -2.27 9.33 -7.38
CA ARG A 25 -2.83 9.50 -8.72
C ARG A 25 -3.29 8.17 -9.34
N THR A 26 -4.07 7.40 -8.59
CA THR A 26 -4.53 6.07 -8.99
C THR A 26 -6.01 5.87 -8.72
N GLU A 27 -6.67 5.12 -9.60
CA GLU A 27 -8.07 4.69 -9.41
C GLU A 27 -8.17 3.42 -8.56
N ARG A 28 -7.06 2.67 -8.44
CA ARG A 28 -6.98 1.41 -7.69
C ARG A 28 -6.93 1.65 -6.18
N PRO A 29 -7.36 0.69 -5.35
CA PRO A 29 -7.19 0.78 -3.90
C PRO A 29 -5.72 0.97 -3.51
N VAL A 30 -5.48 1.75 -2.46
CA VAL A 30 -4.14 1.91 -1.88
C VAL A 30 -4.02 1.01 -0.67
N TYR A 31 -3.11 0.04 -0.75
CA TYR A 31 -2.85 -0.90 0.35
C TYR A 31 -2.04 -0.23 1.47
N ILE A 32 -2.44 -0.48 2.71
CA ILE A 32 -1.80 0.04 3.92
C ILE A 32 -1.28 -1.16 4.70
N ALA A 33 0.00 -1.15 5.03
CA ALA A 33 0.65 -2.22 5.78
C ALA A 33 1.40 -1.64 6.99
N PRO A 34 1.44 -2.35 8.13
CA PRO A 34 2.26 -1.97 9.28
C PRO A 34 3.75 -2.31 9.04
N SER A 35 4.32 -1.74 7.98
CA SER A 35 5.72 -1.92 7.58
C SER A 35 6.32 -0.60 7.09
N SER A 36 7.64 -0.54 6.96
CA SER A 36 8.32 0.51 6.23
C SER A 36 8.05 0.42 4.72
N GLY A 37 8.49 1.44 3.97
CA GLY A 37 8.46 1.42 2.51
C GLY A 37 9.22 0.24 1.90
N THR A 38 10.32 -0.22 2.51
CA THR A 38 11.08 -1.39 2.03
C THR A 38 10.25 -2.68 2.09
N GLY A 39 9.39 -2.85 3.09
CA GLY A 39 8.45 -3.99 3.15
C GLY A 39 7.46 -3.99 1.99
N MET A 40 6.99 -2.81 1.57
CA MET A 40 6.12 -2.69 0.39
C MET A 40 6.87 -2.91 -0.93
N MET A 41 8.15 -2.54 -1.01
CA MET A 41 9.00 -2.88 -2.16
C MET A 41 9.13 -4.40 -2.32
N GLU A 42 9.41 -5.11 -1.22
CA GLU A 42 9.48 -6.58 -1.19
C GLU A 42 8.14 -7.21 -1.59
N ALA A 43 7.03 -6.71 -1.05
CA ALA A 43 5.69 -7.17 -1.42
C ALA A 43 5.42 -6.98 -2.93
N GLY A 44 5.84 -5.86 -3.50
CA GLY A 44 5.75 -5.60 -4.94
C GLY A 44 6.51 -6.65 -5.77
N VAL A 45 7.78 -6.91 -5.44
CA VAL A 45 8.59 -7.90 -6.16
C VAL A 45 7.99 -9.30 -6.01
N ARG A 46 7.70 -9.76 -4.78
CA ARG A 46 7.21 -11.13 -4.55
C ARG A 46 5.86 -11.42 -5.19
N ASN A 47 4.98 -10.43 -5.29
CA ASN A 47 3.62 -10.65 -5.80
C ASN A 47 3.44 -10.30 -7.28
N ALA A 48 4.26 -9.39 -7.84
CA ALA A 48 4.10 -8.94 -9.22
C ALA A 48 5.16 -9.51 -10.19
N ALA A 49 6.34 -9.92 -9.71
CA ALA A 49 7.40 -10.46 -10.57
C ALA A 49 7.15 -11.95 -10.90
N ARG A 50 6.53 -12.22 -12.05
CA ARG A 50 6.32 -13.61 -12.53
C ARG A 50 7.51 -14.19 -13.28
N ARG A 51 8.39 -13.33 -13.80
CA ARG A 51 9.57 -13.68 -14.61
C ARG A 51 10.69 -12.69 -14.31
N ARG A 52 11.63 -12.52 -15.25
CA ARG A 52 12.71 -11.53 -15.16
C ARG A 52 12.14 -10.11 -15.09
N VAL A 53 12.71 -9.30 -14.19
CA VAL A 53 12.36 -7.89 -13.99
C VAL A 53 13.58 -7.03 -14.30
N LEU A 54 13.38 -5.94 -15.02
CA LEU A 54 14.41 -4.91 -15.21
C LEU A 54 14.53 -4.08 -13.92
N SER A 55 15.68 -4.14 -13.26
CA SER A 55 15.97 -3.33 -12.07
C SER A 55 16.76 -2.09 -12.48
N LEU A 56 16.10 -0.93 -12.44
CA LEU A 56 16.75 0.36 -12.69
C LEU A 56 17.28 0.90 -11.36
N VAL A 57 18.61 0.99 -11.23
CA VAL A 57 19.28 1.55 -10.05
C VAL A 57 20.01 2.80 -10.51
N ASN A 58 19.51 3.97 -10.10
CA ASN A 58 20.17 5.24 -10.32
C ASN A 58 20.97 5.59 -9.05
N GLY A 59 22.21 6.04 -9.23
CA GLY A 59 23.07 6.55 -8.15
C GLY A 59 22.70 7.95 -7.73
#